data_AF-A0A932NMN2-F1
#
_entry.id   AF-A0A932NMN2-F1
#
_cell.length_a   1.000
_cell.length_b   1.000
_cell.length_c   1.000
_cell.angle_alpha   90.00
_cell.angle_beta   90.00
_cell.angle_gamma   90.00
#
_symmetry.space_group_name_H-M   'P 1'
#
loop_
_entity.id
_entity.type
_entity.pdbx_description
1 polymer ?
#
loop_
_entity_poly.entity_id
_entity_poly.type
_entity_poly.pdbx_seq_one_letter_code
_entity_poly.pdbx_strand_id
1 'polypeptide(L)'
;MIIPKIGFKRKIGEKLDSFGVTKIRGTEGGLPNLDDGYFVGMPLGGFGAGTFSQTYRGDFTVWHLEVGKHVYKTLDACQFGIFENGEAFILNDLKPKNRNLSSWKFKKQNGTYHALYPRAYFHYEDLNIIQEQFSPIIPHNYKETSYPVAVFKWHIFNPTKKKRELSLLWTWESFFGSSENTIFRQKGLSGIVFSNLNENTGNKYGQMGMFVGTKDTNEVYFDMFNPTGDGSEIWEQFSKDGTLSLTPNPSLLTPNSSLLAPNLCGAISAKVRLQPNENRTITCVLAWDYPIVEFGGGTKWCKRYTKFFGNGGNNAVKIGEEGVRNNDKWLTEIKTWQEEYLKLDKPDWFKTLLINELYYVAHGGTVWTASRQQEEVLSNSLGKTDQSFGHERRKREGLVPGVHNNKEHFGTLECFDYPFYETLDVRFYGSFPLLKLWPELEKIVLEDYCKSVDLEIKEEVFFDHPLIQKKGQRKLKGALPHDLGSPYEDPFLKINAYKHGDINRWKDLNSKFVLMIYRYFYLTGKKDIEFLKNSFDAIEQAINYLKKFDRDGDYLIENDNFPDQTYDNWVMHGPSTYCNGLWLAALASLIEIAKVLGKNSKPYEDWLIEGKKNLEEKLWNRNYYLRFGN
;
A
#
# COMPACT_ATOMS: atom_id res chain seq x y z
N MET A 1 15.03 -25.30 3.17
CA MET A 1 15.96 -24.15 3.06
C MET A 1 15.17 -22.90 3.45
N ILE A 2 15.72 -22.02 4.29
CA ILE A 2 14.99 -20.83 4.78
C ILE A 2 14.89 -19.77 3.68
N ILE A 3 16.02 -19.44 3.07
CA ILE A 3 16.10 -18.50 1.95
C ILE A 3 15.75 -19.24 0.65
N PRO A 4 14.82 -18.73 -0.18
CA PRO A 4 14.53 -19.31 -1.48
C PRO A 4 15.73 -19.16 -2.43
N LYS A 5 15.92 -20.14 -3.33
CA LYS A 5 16.99 -20.06 -4.35
C LYS A 5 16.73 -18.97 -5.41
N ILE A 6 15.46 -18.66 -5.61
CA ILE A 6 14.96 -17.66 -6.57
C ILE A 6 14.50 -16.44 -5.77
N GLY A 7 14.88 -15.25 -6.24
CA GLY A 7 14.52 -13.98 -5.63
C GLY A 7 15.55 -12.90 -5.96
N PHE A 8 15.20 -11.67 -5.65
CA PHE A 8 16.16 -10.56 -5.66
C PHE A 8 17.26 -10.85 -4.64
N LYS A 9 18.52 -10.57 -4.99
CA LYS A 9 19.67 -10.76 -4.12
C LYS A 9 20.66 -9.61 -4.29
N ARG A 10 21.18 -9.08 -3.19
CA ARG A 10 22.23 -8.06 -3.17
C ARG A 10 23.12 -8.21 -1.94
N LYS A 11 24.38 -7.76 -1.97
CA LYS A 11 25.18 -7.70 -0.74
C LYS A 11 24.61 -6.64 0.20
N ILE A 12 24.72 -6.89 1.51
CA ILE A 12 24.26 -5.91 2.51
C ILE A 12 25.06 -4.62 2.33
N GLY A 13 24.36 -3.50 2.15
CA GLY A 13 24.98 -2.18 1.94
C GLY A 13 25.81 -2.03 0.66
N GLU A 14 25.54 -2.84 -0.37
CA GLU A 14 26.16 -2.66 -1.70
C GLU A 14 25.79 -1.30 -2.31
N LYS A 15 26.79 -0.52 -2.72
CA LYS A 15 26.56 0.72 -3.45
C LYS A 15 26.46 0.42 -4.94
N LEU A 16 25.51 1.04 -5.62
CA LEU A 16 25.41 0.95 -7.08
C LEU A 16 26.27 2.02 -7.73
N ASP A 17 27.12 1.61 -8.67
CA ASP A 17 27.98 2.52 -9.44
C ASP A 17 27.18 3.36 -10.44
N SER A 18 26.02 2.85 -10.89
CA SER A 18 25.09 3.54 -11.78
C SER A 18 23.65 3.22 -11.41
N PHE A 19 22.81 4.26 -11.34
CA PHE A 19 21.38 4.16 -11.08
C PHE A 19 20.68 5.39 -11.68
N GLY A 20 19.39 5.23 -12.02
CA GLY A 20 18.57 6.34 -12.53
C GLY A 20 18.27 7.36 -11.43
N VAL A 21 18.11 8.63 -11.81
CA VAL A 21 17.67 9.72 -10.94
C VAL A 21 16.61 10.54 -11.64
N THR A 22 15.78 11.26 -10.88
CA THR A 22 14.83 12.21 -11.48
C THR A 22 15.55 13.29 -12.28
N LYS A 23 15.08 13.56 -13.51
CA LYS A 23 15.59 14.65 -14.35
C LYS A 23 15.05 16.01 -13.90
N ILE A 24 13.85 16.06 -13.33
CA ILE A 24 13.19 17.29 -12.87
C ILE A 24 13.46 17.41 -11.37
N ARG A 25 14.60 17.99 -11.03
CA ARG A 25 14.96 18.33 -9.66
C ARG A 25 14.40 19.71 -9.31
N GLY A 26 13.09 19.79 -9.04
CA GLY A 26 12.44 20.87 -8.29
C GLY A 26 12.97 22.30 -8.50
N THR A 27 13.19 22.72 -9.75
CA THR A 27 13.39 24.12 -10.13
C THR A 27 12.82 24.34 -11.53
N GLU A 28 12.08 25.45 -11.67
CA GLU A 28 11.20 25.86 -12.78
C GLU A 28 9.78 25.24 -12.78
N GLY A 29 8.96 25.68 -11.83
CA GLY A 29 7.50 25.75 -11.99
C GLY A 29 6.67 24.50 -11.68
N GLY A 30 7.28 23.31 -11.55
CA GLY A 30 6.59 22.07 -11.15
C GLY A 30 7.03 21.54 -9.78
N LEU A 31 6.16 20.78 -9.11
CA LEU A 31 6.56 19.97 -7.94
C LEU A 31 7.63 18.95 -8.39
N PRO A 32 8.71 18.73 -7.62
CA PRO A 32 9.73 17.73 -7.97
C PRO A 32 9.14 16.31 -7.97
N ASN A 33 9.49 15.50 -8.97
CA ASN A 33 9.19 14.07 -8.93
C ASN A 33 9.99 13.39 -7.80
N LEU A 34 9.38 12.40 -7.14
CA LEU A 34 10.00 11.62 -6.07
C LEU A 34 11.25 10.85 -6.56
N ASP A 35 12.30 10.88 -5.75
CA ASP A 35 13.55 10.14 -5.95
C ASP A 35 14.21 9.84 -4.60
N ASP A 36 13.88 8.68 -4.05
CA ASP A 36 14.41 8.19 -2.76
C ASP A 36 15.79 7.51 -2.89
N GLY A 37 16.34 7.48 -4.11
CA GLY A 37 17.50 6.71 -4.47
C GLY A 37 17.25 5.19 -4.49
N TYR A 38 18.35 4.44 -4.49
CA TYR A 38 18.31 2.99 -4.74
C TYR A 38 18.44 2.13 -3.47
N PHE A 39 18.59 2.75 -2.29
CA PHE A 39 18.55 2.04 -1.01
C PHE A 39 17.10 1.84 -0.58
N VAL A 40 16.50 0.79 -1.12
CA VAL A 40 15.12 0.39 -0.83
C VAL A 40 15.09 -1.06 -0.35
N GLY A 41 13.93 -1.51 0.13
CA GLY A 41 13.72 -2.90 0.49
C GLY A 41 12.25 -3.27 0.34
N MET A 42 11.98 -4.55 0.52
CA MET A 42 10.63 -5.08 0.50
C MET A 42 9.78 -4.44 1.61
N PRO A 43 8.56 -3.97 1.30
CA PRO A 43 7.66 -3.39 2.27
C PRO A 43 7.04 -4.44 3.19
N LEU A 44 6.71 -4.00 4.40
CA LEU A 44 6.02 -4.73 5.46
C LEU A 44 4.73 -3.99 5.82
N GLY A 45 3.66 -4.76 6.01
CA GLY A 45 2.30 -4.30 6.30
C GLY A 45 1.26 -4.85 5.33
N GLY A 46 0.05 -5.08 5.84
CA GLY A 46 -1.10 -5.55 5.06
C GLY A 46 -1.73 -4.48 4.18
N PHE A 47 -2.63 -4.90 3.30
CA PHE A 47 -3.40 -4.01 2.43
C PHE A 47 -4.27 -3.06 3.27
N GLY A 48 -4.14 -1.75 3.05
CA GLY A 48 -4.89 -0.72 3.79
C GLY A 48 -4.40 -0.45 5.21
N ALA A 49 -3.42 -1.21 5.72
CA ALA A 49 -2.87 -1.03 7.06
C ALA A 49 -1.91 0.17 7.18
N GLY A 50 -1.32 0.56 6.06
CA GLY A 50 -0.09 1.34 6.00
C GLY A 50 1.14 0.43 6.06
N THR A 51 2.24 0.86 5.44
CA THR A 51 3.44 0.03 5.26
C THR A 51 4.73 0.80 5.56
N PHE A 52 5.83 0.07 5.74
CA PHE A 52 7.19 0.61 5.78
C PHE A 52 8.20 -0.41 5.24
N SER A 53 9.44 0.01 4.98
CA SER A 53 10.45 -0.88 4.39
C SER A 53 11.75 -0.87 5.20
N GLN A 54 12.40 -2.03 5.31
CA GLN A 54 13.81 -2.10 5.74
C GLN A 54 14.69 -2.26 4.52
N THR A 55 15.59 -1.31 4.28
CA THR A 55 16.47 -1.33 3.11
C THR A 55 17.48 -2.47 3.21
N TYR A 56 18.09 -2.88 2.10
CA TYR A 56 19.16 -3.88 2.13
C TYR A 56 20.48 -3.44 2.80
N ARG A 57 20.56 -2.21 3.36
CA ARG A 57 21.67 -1.78 4.22
C ARG A 57 21.32 -1.81 5.73
N GLY A 58 20.05 -2.06 6.07
CA GLY A 58 19.58 -2.33 7.43
C GLY A 58 18.71 -1.25 8.06
N ASP A 59 18.66 -0.04 7.51
CA ASP A 59 17.82 1.05 8.03
C ASP A 59 16.35 0.94 7.60
N PHE A 60 15.45 1.46 8.44
CA PHE A 60 14.02 1.50 8.16
C PHE A 60 13.64 2.85 7.53
N THR A 61 13.00 2.79 6.37
CA THR A 61 12.70 3.93 5.49
C THR A 61 11.34 3.75 4.83
N VAL A 62 10.94 4.74 4.01
CA VAL A 62 9.73 4.75 3.19
C VAL A 62 8.49 4.39 4.01
N TRP A 63 7.97 5.36 4.75
CA TRP A 63 6.84 5.19 5.65
C TRP A 63 5.55 5.62 4.97
N HIS A 64 4.63 4.68 4.82
CA HIS A 64 3.27 4.87 4.31
C HIS A 64 2.24 4.50 5.39
N LEU A 65 2.58 4.71 6.66
CA LEU A 65 1.66 4.48 7.79
C LEU A 65 0.46 5.43 7.74
N GLU A 66 0.68 6.63 7.21
CA GLU A 66 -0.39 7.53 6.79
C GLU A 66 -0.78 7.21 5.34
N VAL A 67 -1.95 6.61 5.17
CA VAL A 67 -2.44 6.09 3.88
C VAL A 67 -2.49 7.19 2.82
N GLY A 68 -1.95 6.91 1.65
CA GLY A 68 -1.86 7.84 0.53
C GLY A 68 -0.74 8.89 0.63
N LYS A 69 0.07 8.90 1.70
CA LYS A 69 1.23 9.80 1.83
C LYS A 69 2.54 9.05 1.73
N HIS A 70 3.51 9.70 1.10
CA HIS A 70 4.88 9.21 0.95
C HIS A 70 5.82 9.94 1.91
N VAL A 71 6.49 9.20 2.81
CA VAL A 71 7.50 9.77 3.70
C VAL A 71 8.81 8.98 3.63
N TYR A 72 9.79 9.49 2.91
CA TYR A 72 11.15 8.94 2.93
C TYR A 72 11.98 9.58 4.03
N LYS A 73 12.22 8.83 5.10
CA LYS A 73 13.08 9.23 6.22
C LYS A 73 13.64 7.98 6.90
N THR A 74 14.92 8.01 7.24
CA THR A 74 15.51 7.02 8.16
C THR A 74 15.17 7.41 9.60
N LEU A 75 14.59 6.49 10.37
CA LEU A 75 14.50 6.61 11.83
C LEU A 75 15.71 5.91 12.45
N ASP A 76 16.72 6.68 12.81
CA ASP A 76 18.04 6.18 13.24
C ASP A 76 17.98 5.25 14.46
N ALA A 77 16.97 5.39 15.32
CA ALA A 77 16.79 4.57 16.51
C ALA A 77 16.05 3.24 16.25
N CYS A 78 15.44 3.05 15.08
CA CYS A 78 14.89 1.75 14.67
C CYS A 78 16.03 0.84 14.20
N GLN A 79 16.48 -0.07 15.08
CA GLN A 79 17.67 -0.87 14.82
C GLN A 79 17.52 -2.30 15.34
N PHE A 80 18.34 -3.18 14.78
CA PHE A 80 18.67 -4.47 15.37
C PHE A 80 20.16 -4.52 15.70
N GLY A 81 20.50 -5.12 16.84
CA GLY A 81 21.88 -5.28 17.31
C GLY A 81 22.12 -6.64 17.92
N ILE A 82 23.39 -7.01 18.03
CA ILE A 82 23.82 -8.29 18.59
C ILE A 82 24.85 -8.02 19.68
N PHE A 83 24.76 -8.76 20.78
CA PHE A 83 25.84 -8.96 21.72
C PHE A 83 26.21 -10.44 21.72
N GLU A 84 27.48 -10.72 21.43
CA GLU A 84 28.03 -12.07 21.42
C GLU A 84 29.54 -12.02 21.67
N ASN A 85 30.07 -12.98 22.45
CA ASN A 85 31.50 -13.08 22.76
C ASN A 85 32.13 -11.78 23.34
N GLY A 86 31.36 -11.01 24.11
CA GLY A 86 31.83 -9.76 24.71
C GLY A 86 31.87 -8.56 23.77
N GLU A 87 31.34 -8.68 22.54
CA GLU A 87 31.23 -7.57 21.59
C GLU A 87 29.75 -7.26 21.32
N ALA A 88 29.37 -5.97 21.40
CA ALA A 88 28.09 -5.46 20.92
C ALA A 88 28.26 -4.61 19.65
N PHE A 89 27.35 -4.80 18.69
CA PHE A 89 27.29 -4.00 17.47
C PHE A 89 25.87 -3.98 16.86
N ILE A 90 25.59 -2.94 16.07
CA ILE A 90 24.34 -2.72 15.33
C ILE A 90 24.48 -3.26 13.90
N LEU A 91 23.45 -3.96 13.44
CA LEU A 91 23.35 -4.62 12.13
C LEU A 91 22.88 -3.65 11.03
N ASN A 92 23.63 -2.56 10.83
CA ASN A 92 23.30 -1.53 9.85
C ASN A 92 24.58 -0.92 9.26
N ASP A 93 24.62 -0.78 7.93
CA ASP A 93 25.75 -0.16 7.20
C ASP A 93 25.63 1.38 7.14
N LEU A 94 24.46 1.94 7.47
CA LEU A 94 24.25 3.37 7.61
C LEU A 94 24.44 3.80 9.07
N LYS A 95 25.47 4.61 9.32
CA LYS A 95 25.63 5.30 10.60
C LYS A 95 24.80 6.59 10.63
N PRO A 96 24.09 6.90 11.73
CA PRO A 96 23.37 8.16 11.92
C PRO A 96 24.25 9.38 11.68
N LYS A 97 23.67 10.41 11.06
CA LYS A 97 24.28 11.74 10.90
C LYS A 97 23.84 12.60 12.11
N ASN A 98 24.72 13.45 12.64
CA ASN A 98 24.45 14.41 13.74
C ASN A 98 24.66 13.95 15.20
N ARG A 99 25.58 13.00 15.48
CA ARG A 99 25.96 12.53 16.84
C ARG A 99 24.85 11.83 17.65
N ASN A 100 23.62 11.75 17.15
CA ASN A 100 22.60 10.85 17.71
C ASN A 100 23.14 9.42 17.73
N LEU A 101 22.88 8.70 18.82
CA LEU A 101 23.33 7.32 19.03
C LEU A 101 24.85 7.15 18.86
N SER A 102 25.64 8.20 19.15
CA SER A 102 27.09 8.20 18.92
C SER A 102 27.86 7.22 19.81
N SER A 103 27.27 6.76 20.92
CA SER A 103 27.85 5.69 21.74
C SER A 103 27.79 4.32 21.06
N TRP A 104 26.89 4.14 20.08
CA TRP A 104 26.62 2.85 19.45
C TRP A 104 27.68 2.47 18.41
N LYS A 105 28.00 1.18 18.33
CA LYS A 105 28.94 0.63 17.35
C LYS A 105 28.17 0.03 16.18
N PHE A 106 28.15 0.74 15.05
CA PHE A 106 27.57 0.25 13.79
C PHE A 106 28.60 -0.58 13.03
N LYS A 107 28.20 -1.77 12.57
CA LYS A 107 29.11 -2.71 11.90
C LYS A 107 28.43 -3.33 10.69
N LYS A 108 28.94 -2.99 9.49
CA LYS A 108 28.61 -3.70 8.27
C LYS A 108 28.97 -5.17 8.42
N GLN A 109 28.01 -6.04 8.16
CA GLN A 109 28.22 -7.49 8.16
C GLN A 109 28.48 -7.98 6.74
N ASN A 110 29.34 -9.00 6.61
CA ASN A 110 29.36 -9.77 5.38
C ASN A 110 28.07 -10.59 5.25
N GLY A 111 27.52 -10.63 4.04
CA GLY A 111 26.24 -11.26 3.82
C GLY A 111 25.42 -10.65 2.71
N THR A 112 24.18 -11.11 2.61
CA THR A 112 23.29 -10.80 1.50
C THR A 112 21.87 -10.51 1.97
N TYR A 113 21.27 -9.50 1.37
CA TYR A 113 19.83 -9.26 1.43
C TYR A 113 19.15 -10.03 0.29
N HIS A 114 18.02 -10.67 0.57
CA HIS A 114 17.18 -11.35 -0.42
C HIS A 114 15.74 -10.88 -0.30
N ALA A 115 15.02 -10.82 -1.42
CA ALA A 115 13.59 -10.53 -1.42
C ALA A 115 12.82 -11.36 -2.46
N LEU A 116 11.74 -11.98 -1.98
CA LEU A 116 10.70 -12.61 -2.78
C LEU A 116 9.36 -12.34 -2.07
N TYR A 117 8.74 -11.21 -2.43
CA TYR A 117 7.57 -10.63 -1.74
C TYR A 117 6.47 -11.69 -1.49
N PRO A 118 5.88 -11.75 -0.28
CA PRO A 118 6.02 -10.83 0.85
C PRO A 118 7.11 -11.22 1.86
N ARG A 119 8.17 -11.92 1.44
CA ARG A 119 9.28 -12.32 2.31
C ARG A 119 10.61 -11.69 1.90
N ALA A 120 11.35 -11.19 2.87
CA ALA A 120 12.72 -10.74 2.69
C ALA A 120 13.63 -11.34 3.76
N TYR A 121 14.93 -11.34 3.49
CA TYR A 121 15.92 -11.99 4.34
C TYR A 121 17.19 -11.17 4.42
N PHE A 122 17.79 -11.10 5.59
CA PHE A 122 19.20 -10.82 5.74
C PHE A 122 19.92 -12.10 6.15
N HIS A 123 20.88 -12.50 5.34
CA HIS A 123 21.80 -13.58 5.66
C HIS A 123 23.10 -12.98 6.17
N TYR A 124 23.35 -13.08 7.46
CA TYR A 124 24.59 -12.65 8.11
C TYR A 124 25.53 -13.85 8.21
N GLU A 125 26.40 -13.99 7.22
CA GLU A 125 27.24 -15.19 7.01
C GLU A 125 28.17 -15.44 8.21
N ASP A 126 28.89 -14.40 8.63
CA ASP A 126 29.88 -14.49 9.72
C ASP A 126 29.24 -14.81 11.07
N LEU A 127 27.97 -14.43 11.25
CA LEU A 127 27.22 -14.66 12.48
C LEU A 127 26.48 -16.00 12.47
N ASN A 128 26.40 -16.69 11.33
CA ASN A 128 25.48 -17.82 11.15
C ASN A 128 24.06 -17.45 11.64
N ILE A 129 23.52 -16.34 11.12
CA ILE A 129 22.18 -15.84 11.43
C ILE A 129 21.45 -15.53 10.13
N ILE A 130 20.17 -15.91 10.09
CA ILE A 130 19.23 -15.45 9.05
C ILE A 130 18.11 -14.72 9.74
N GLN A 131 17.88 -13.47 9.36
CA GLN A 131 16.68 -12.73 9.70
C GLN A 131 15.69 -12.87 8.54
N GLU A 132 14.55 -13.53 8.74
CA GLU A 132 13.42 -13.59 7.80
C GLU A 132 12.37 -12.55 8.24
N GLN A 133 11.90 -11.70 7.33
CA GLN A 133 10.80 -10.76 7.58
C GLN A 133 9.67 -10.93 6.59
N PHE A 134 8.45 -10.75 7.10
CA PHE A 134 7.25 -10.77 6.26
C PHE A 134 6.03 -10.15 6.94
N SER A 135 5.03 -9.88 6.13
CA SER A 135 3.64 -9.68 6.54
C SER A 135 2.77 -10.75 5.86
N PRO A 136 1.61 -11.13 6.44
CA PRO A 136 0.81 -12.25 5.96
C PRO A 136 -0.02 -11.92 4.70
N ILE A 137 0.65 -11.63 3.58
CA ILE A 137 0.01 -11.36 2.27
C ILE A 137 -0.26 -12.68 1.56
N ILE A 138 -1.52 -13.08 1.56
CA ILE A 138 -1.95 -14.43 1.15
C ILE A 138 -3.08 -14.30 0.12
N PRO A 139 -2.93 -14.83 -1.10
CA PRO A 139 -3.99 -14.87 -2.10
C PRO A 139 -5.27 -15.51 -1.57
N HIS A 140 -6.43 -14.97 -1.97
CA HIS A 140 -7.77 -15.39 -1.56
C HIS A 140 -8.05 -15.30 -0.05
N ASN A 141 -7.14 -14.70 0.72
CA ASN A 141 -7.32 -14.34 2.12
C ASN A 141 -7.61 -12.84 2.24
N TYR A 142 -8.76 -12.50 2.81
CA TYR A 142 -9.23 -11.11 2.98
C TYR A 142 -9.26 -10.64 4.44
N LYS A 143 -8.57 -11.38 5.32
CA LYS A 143 -8.47 -11.13 6.75
C LYS A 143 -7.03 -10.82 7.12
N GLU A 144 -6.17 -11.83 7.18
CA GLU A 144 -4.75 -11.70 7.53
C GLU A 144 -4.01 -10.76 6.55
N THR A 145 -4.35 -10.79 5.26
CA THR A 145 -3.78 -9.86 4.24
C THR A 145 -3.99 -8.38 4.59
N SER A 146 -4.97 -8.04 5.43
CA SER A 146 -5.23 -6.66 5.87
C SER A 146 -4.44 -6.25 7.12
N TYR A 147 -3.72 -7.17 7.76
CA TYR A 147 -3.22 -6.94 9.11
C TYR A 147 -2.06 -5.93 9.17
N PRO A 148 -2.08 -5.01 10.14
CA PRO A 148 -0.99 -4.08 10.39
C PRO A 148 0.11 -4.73 11.25
N VAL A 149 0.76 -5.75 10.69
CA VAL A 149 1.74 -6.58 11.40
C VAL A 149 2.95 -6.88 10.53
N ALA A 150 4.14 -6.82 11.13
CA ALA A 150 5.39 -7.27 10.56
C ALA A 150 6.04 -8.29 11.50
N VAL A 151 6.46 -9.43 10.96
CA VAL A 151 7.16 -10.47 11.72
C VAL A 151 8.62 -10.47 11.31
N PHE A 152 9.53 -10.51 12.28
CA PHE A 152 10.96 -10.70 12.11
C PHE A 152 11.39 -11.97 12.85
N LYS A 153 11.69 -13.02 12.10
CA LYS A 153 12.19 -14.30 12.63
C LYS A 153 13.72 -14.32 12.56
N TRP A 154 14.37 -14.45 13.69
CA TRP A 154 15.82 -14.51 13.81
C TRP A 154 16.28 -15.94 14.01
N HIS A 155 16.64 -16.60 12.91
CA HIS A 155 17.19 -17.96 12.93
C HIS A 155 18.67 -17.92 13.29
N ILE A 156 19.02 -18.50 14.43
CA ILE A 156 20.38 -18.51 14.99
C ILE A 156 20.87 -19.96 14.99
N PHE A 157 21.99 -20.21 14.31
CA PHE A 157 22.57 -21.55 14.17
C PHE A 157 23.83 -21.69 15.03
N ASN A 158 23.98 -22.79 15.77
CA ASN A 158 25.24 -23.10 16.44
C ASN A 158 25.93 -24.30 15.77
N PRO A 159 26.69 -24.10 14.68
CA PRO A 159 27.38 -25.21 14.00
C PRO A 159 28.61 -25.73 14.76
N THR A 160 28.91 -25.16 15.94
CA THR A 160 30.14 -25.46 16.67
C THR A 160 29.95 -26.57 17.70
N LYS A 161 31.06 -27.06 18.25
CA LYS A 161 31.09 -28.00 19.37
C LYS A 161 30.99 -27.33 20.75
N LYS A 162 30.87 -26.00 20.81
CA LYS A 162 30.79 -25.21 22.05
C LYS A 162 29.39 -24.67 22.25
N LYS A 163 29.02 -24.36 23.49
CA LYS A 163 27.80 -23.61 23.78
C LYS A 163 27.93 -22.20 23.18
N ARG A 164 26.82 -21.67 22.67
CA ARG A 164 26.70 -20.32 22.10
C ARG A 164 25.69 -19.54 22.93
N GLU A 165 26.06 -18.34 23.37
CA GLU A 165 25.13 -17.40 24.02
C GLU A 165 25.13 -16.11 23.20
N LEU A 166 23.93 -15.62 22.89
CA LEU A 166 23.73 -14.43 22.08
C LEU A 166 22.55 -13.62 22.63
N SER A 167 22.68 -12.30 22.63
CA SER A 167 21.55 -11.39 22.84
C SER A 167 21.23 -10.61 21.58
N LEU A 168 19.95 -10.58 21.22
CA LEU A 168 19.40 -9.72 20.17
C LEU A 168 18.86 -8.44 20.82
N LEU A 169 19.39 -7.28 20.42
CA LEU A 169 18.80 -5.98 20.70
C LEU A 169 17.84 -5.62 19.57
N TRP A 170 16.65 -5.16 19.93
CA TRP A 170 15.69 -4.54 19.03
C TRP A 170 15.23 -3.21 19.60
N THR A 171 15.46 -2.11 18.88
CA THR A 171 15.02 -0.78 19.26
C THR A 171 14.05 -0.20 18.23
N TRP A 172 13.07 0.57 18.70
CA TRP A 172 12.04 1.14 17.83
C TRP A 172 11.53 2.48 18.33
N GLU A 173 11.48 3.46 17.43
CA GLU A 173 10.88 4.76 17.63
C GLU A 173 9.42 4.74 17.16
N SER A 174 8.50 5.28 17.96
CA SER A 174 7.10 5.39 17.53
C SER A 174 6.96 6.44 16.42
N PHE A 175 6.56 6.02 15.20
CA PHE A 175 6.50 6.90 14.02
C PHE A 175 5.62 8.15 14.23
N PHE A 176 4.50 8.01 14.93
CA PHE A 176 3.62 9.13 15.26
C PHE A 176 3.85 9.74 16.66
N GLY A 177 4.90 9.29 17.35
CA GLY A 177 5.12 9.57 18.76
C GLY A 177 4.16 8.79 19.67
N SER A 178 4.18 9.11 20.96
CA SER A 178 3.26 8.57 21.96
C SER A 178 3.09 9.53 23.13
N SER A 179 1.99 9.35 23.87
CA SER A 179 1.71 10.04 25.13
C SER A 179 1.84 9.11 26.34
N GLU A 180 1.67 7.81 26.14
CA GLU A 180 1.77 6.80 27.20
C GLU A 180 2.44 5.54 26.65
N ASN A 181 3.41 5.00 27.38
CA ASN A 181 4.11 3.77 27.01
C ASN A 181 3.96 2.74 28.14
N THR A 182 3.69 1.50 27.78
CA THR A 182 3.50 0.41 28.75
C THR A 182 4.35 -0.80 28.41
N ILE A 183 4.87 -1.46 29.43
CA ILE A 183 5.47 -2.79 29.28
C ILE A 183 4.37 -3.82 29.39
N PHE A 184 4.30 -4.72 28.42
CA PHE A 184 3.41 -5.85 28.42
C PHE A 184 4.17 -7.13 28.73
N ARG A 185 3.70 -7.92 29.70
CA ARG A 185 4.24 -9.25 30.02
C ARG A 185 3.11 -10.25 30.25
N GLN A 186 3.07 -11.27 29.41
CA GLN A 186 2.20 -12.43 29.56
C GLN A 186 2.96 -13.71 29.17
N LYS A 187 2.53 -14.87 29.67
CA LYS A 187 3.10 -16.14 29.23
C LYS A 187 2.97 -16.28 27.71
N GLY A 188 4.10 -16.42 27.02
CA GLY A 188 4.16 -16.52 25.56
C GLY A 188 4.44 -15.21 24.82
N LEU A 189 4.25 -14.03 25.44
CA LEU A 189 4.44 -12.73 24.78
C LEU A 189 4.96 -11.68 25.76
N SER A 190 5.98 -10.92 25.38
CA SER A 190 6.36 -9.72 26.14
C SER A 190 6.78 -8.61 25.20
N GLY A 191 6.59 -7.36 25.60
CA GLY A 191 6.73 -6.24 24.68
C GLY A 191 6.60 -4.86 25.30
N ILE A 192 6.68 -3.85 24.44
CA ILE A 192 6.45 -2.44 24.76
C ILE A 192 5.33 -1.95 23.85
N VAL A 193 4.35 -1.24 24.41
CA VAL A 193 3.24 -0.62 23.67
C VAL A 193 3.35 0.90 23.80
N PHE A 194 3.43 1.57 22.66
CA PHE A 194 3.39 3.02 22.51
C PHE A 194 1.96 3.45 22.19
N SER A 195 1.37 4.31 23.01
CA SER A 195 -0.03 4.72 22.89
C SER A 195 -0.18 6.23 22.66
N ASN A 196 -1.06 6.58 21.74
CA ASN A 196 -1.62 7.91 21.58
C ASN A 196 -3.14 7.78 21.42
N LEU A 197 -3.86 7.83 22.54
CA LEU A 197 -5.32 7.70 22.57
C LEU A 197 -6.03 9.06 22.64
N ASN A 198 -5.40 10.12 22.12
CA ASN A 198 -6.04 11.42 21.96
C ASN A 198 -6.79 11.48 20.62
N GLU A 199 -8.13 11.41 20.68
CA GLU A 199 -9.01 11.37 19.50
C GLU A 199 -8.85 12.59 18.56
N ASN A 200 -8.32 13.70 19.07
CA ASN A 200 -8.06 14.90 18.27
C ASN A 200 -6.83 14.79 17.35
N THR A 201 -6.11 13.67 17.39
CA THR A 201 -4.88 13.49 16.62
C THR A 201 -5.06 12.82 15.26
N GLY A 202 -6.32 12.53 14.86
CA GLY A 202 -6.66 12.04 13.52
C GLY A 202 -5.97 10.73 13.18
N ASN A 203 -5.26 10.69 12.04
CA ASN A 203 -4.46 9.53 11.58
C ASN A 203 -3.43 8.99 12.59
N LYS A 204 -3.08 9.77 13.61
CA LYS A 204 -2.09 9.41 14.64
C LYS A 204 -2.71 8.74 15.86
N TYR A 205 -4.04 8.71 15.96
CA TYR A 205 -4.77 8.07 17.05
C TYR A 205 -4.56 6.55 16.98
N GLY A 206 -4.11 5.95 18.09
CA GLY A 206 -3.96 4.51 18.21
C GLY A 206 -2.70 4.07 18.96
N GLN A 207 -2.24 2.86 18.65
CA GLN A 207 -1.12 2.22 19.31
C GLN A 207 -0.13 1.61 18.31
N MET A 208 1.14 1.49 18.72
CA MET A 208 2.10 0.59 18.12
C MET A 208 2.75 -0.25 19.21
N GLY A 209 3.08 -1.51 18.91
CA GLY A 209 3.69 -2.42 19.87
C GLY A 209 4.81 -3.23 19.28
N MET A 210 5.89 -3.36 20.04
CA MET A 210 7.00 -4.28 19.79
C MET A 210 6.84 -5.49 20.70
N PHE A 211 6.80 -6.69 20.14
CA PHE A 211 6.59 -7.92 20.91
C PHE A 211 7.60 -9.01 20.57
N VAL A 212 7.99 -9.79 21.58
CA VAL A 212 8.85 -10.97 21.46
C VAL A 212 8.12 -12.19 22.01
N GLY A 213 8.16 -13.29 21.27
CA GLY A 213 7.65 -14.59 21.73
C GLY A 213 8.53 -15.16 22.83
N THR A 214 8.03 -15.29 24.06
CA THR A 214 8.87 -15.69 25.21
C THR A 214 9.19 -17.19 25.27
N LYS A 215 8.53 -18.02 24.45
CA LYS A 215 8.90 -19.44 24.31
C LYS A 215 10.21 -19.63 23.53
N ASP A 216 10.58 -18.63 22.75
CA ASP A 216 11.72 -18.64 21.85
C ASP A 216 13.02 -18.17 22.52
N THR A 217 12.91 -17.63 23.73
CA THR A 217 13.99 -16.94 24.44
C THR A 217 14.24 -17.55 25.81
N ASN A 218 15.43 -17.32 26.36
CA ASN A 218 15.71 -17.64 27.75
C ASN A 218 15.34 -16.48 28.67
N GLU A 219 15.68 -15.26 28.28
CA GLU A 219 15.48 -14.03 29.06
C GLU A 219 15.10 -12.87 28.13
N VAL A 220 14.23 -11.97 28.60
CA VAL A 220 13.81 -10.77 27.86
C VAL A 220 13.82 -9.56 28.78
N TYR A 221 14.49 -8.48 28.34
CA TYR A 221 14.68 -7.23 29.07
C TYR A 221 14.13 -6.04 28.29
N PHE A 222 13.82 -4.94 29.00
CA PHE A 222 13.10 -3.80 28.43
C PHE A 222 13.65 -2.50 28.98
N ASP A 223 13.92 -1.56 28.11
CA ASP A 223 14.22 -0.19 28.53
C ASP A 223 13.65 0.81 27.52
N MET A 224 13.69 2.08 27.89
CA MET A 224 13.26 3.19 27.05
C MET A 224 14.30 4.29 27.07
N PHE A 225 14.42 5.03 25.97
CA PHE A 225 15.43 6.07 25.85
C PHE A 225 15.00 7.17 24.89
N ASN A 226 15.73 8.28 24.92
CA ASN A 226 15.56 9.38 23.98
C ASN A 226 16.41 9.13 22.70
N PRO A 227 15.80 8.93 21.52
CA PRO A 227 16.50 8.66 20.28
C PRO A 227 17.32 9.85 19.76
N THR A 228 17.13 11.06 20.31
CA THR A 228 17.95 12.25 19.97
C THR A 228 19.21 12.40 20.81
N GLY A 229 19.36 11.57 21.85
CA GLY A 229 20.58 11.52 22.68
C GLY A 229 21.72 10.74 22.02
N ASP A 230 22.81 10.55 22.76
CA ASP A 230 23.94 9.72 22.33
C ASP A 230 23.68 8.20 22.44
N GLY A 231 22.54 7.81 23.04
CA GLY A 231 22.07 6.44 23.20
C GLY A 231 22.81 5.63 24.27
N SER A 232 23.62 6.28 25.11
CA SER A 232 24.40 5.63 26.17
C SER A 232 23.53 4.88 27.18
N GLU A 233 22.30 5.35 27.40
CA GLU A 233 21.34 4.74 28.32
C GLU A 233 21.09 3.26 27.99
N ILE A 234 20.99 2.94 26.69
CA ILE A 234 20.84 1.57 26.21
C ILE A 234 22.20 0.90 26.01
N TRP A 235 23.14 1.64 25.40
CA TRP A 235 24.37 1.03 24.91
C TRP A 235 25.31 0.57 26.02
N GLU A 236 25.46 1.34 27.10
CA GLU A 236 26.35 0.98 28.21
C GLU A 236 25.89 -0.30 28.91
N GLN A 237 24.57 -0.48 29.03
CA GLN A 237 23.99 -1.71 29.58
C GLN A 237 24.18 -2.88 28.61
N PHE A 238 23.71 -2.73 27.37
CA PHE A 238 23.71 -3.81 26.39
C PHE A 238 25.12 -4.28 26.01
N SER A 239 26.08 -3.35 25.89
CA SER A 239 27.45 -3.68 25.50
C SER A 239 28.26 -4.39 26.60
N LYS A 240 27.78 -4.39 27.85
CA LYS A 240 28.43 -5.07 28.96
C LYS A 240 28.21 -6.58 28.93
N ASP A 241 26.96 -7.02 28.81
CA ASP A 241 26.59 -8.43 28.92
C ASP A 241 25.35 -8.83 28.09
N GLY A 242 24.92 -7.96 27.19
CA GLY A 242 23.77 -8.18 26.32
C GLY A 242 22.42 -8.08 27.03
N THR A 243 22.34 -7.49 28.22
CA THR A 243 21.08 -7.30 28.97
C THR A 243 20.69 -5.82 29.05
N LEU A 244 19.44 -5.55 29.47
CA LEU A 244 18.92 -4.21 29.75
C LEU A 244 18.25 -4.21 31.13
N SER A 245 17.83 -3.05 31.61
CA SER A 245 16.99 -2.96 32.81
C SER A 245 15.72 -3.84 32.70
N LEU A 246 15.23 -4.33 33.84
CA LEU A 246 13.92 -5.00 33.92
C LEU A 246 12.79 -4.00 34.23
N THR A 247 13.16 -2.78 34.65
CA THR A 247 12.26 -1.70 35.04
C THR A 247 12.76 -0.41 34.39
N PRO A 248 12.14 0.05 33.29
CA PRO A 248 12.47 1.31 32.65
C PRO A 248 12.24 2.49 33.59
N ASN A 249 12.89 3.62 33.29
CA ASN A 249 12.65 4.86 34.01
C ASN A 249 11.16 5.27 33.93
N PRO A 250 10.43 5.40 35.06
CA PRO A 250 9.01 5.75 35.06
C PRO A 250 8.68 7.04 34.31
N SER A 251 9.58 8.03 34.27
CA SER A 251 9.35 9.28 33.55
C SER A 251 9.26 9.13 32.03
N LEU A 252 9.76 8.01 31.48
CA LEU A 252 9.70 7.67 30.05
C LEU A 252 8.47 6.81 29.70
N LEU A 253 7.78 6.26 30.71
CA LEU A 253 6.50 5.56 30.55
C LEU A 253 5.34 6.56 30.43
N THR A 254 5.40 7.64 31.21
CA THR A 254 4.43 8.75 31.16
C THR A 254 5.15 10.07 30.90
N PRO A 255 5.53 10.38 29.65
CA PRO A 255 6.11 11.68 29.35
C PRO A 255 5.12 12.80 29.72
N ASN A 256 5.50 13.63 30.68
CA ASN A 256 4.65 14.66 31.29
C ASN A 256 4.40 15.86 30.35
N SER A 257 3.65 15.67 29.26
CA SER A 257 3.18 16.77 28.41
C SER A 257 1.78 16.54 27.88
N SER A 258 0.97 17.60 27.90
CA SER A 258 -0.31 17.73 27.18
C SER A 258 -0.16 17.69 25.64
N LEU A 259 1.03 17.39 25.15
CA LEU A 259 1.45 17.33 23.75
C LEU A 259 2.17 16.00 23.52
N LEU A 260 2.09 15.44 22.32
CA LEU A 260 2.83 14.22 21.92
C LEU A 260 4.32 14.40 22.23
N ALA A 261 4.90 13.49 23.04
CA ALA A 261 6.33 13.47 23.24
C ALA A 261 6.95 13.01 21.92
N PRO A 262 7.72 13.87 21.21
CA PRO A 262 7.84 13.68 19.78
C PRO A 262 8.55 12.38 19.40
N ASN A 263 9.45 11.84 20.22
CA ASN A 263 10.20 10.64 19.83
C ASN A 263 10.67 9.89 21.09
N LEU A 264 9.86 9.01 21.69
CA LEU A 264 10.38 8.05 22.67
C LEU A 264 10.65 6.72 21.98
N CYS A 265 11.77 6.09 22.34
CA CYS A 265 12.20 4.84 21.74
C CYS A 265 12.17 3.72 22.80
N GLY A 266 11.61 2.57 22.41
CA GLY A 266 11.65 1.35 23.22
C GLY A 266 12.83 0.48 22.80
N ALA A 267 13.40 -0.25 23.75
CA ALA A 267 14.46 -1.22 23.55
C ALA A 267 14.08 -2.55 24.20
N ILE A 268 14.19 -3.63 23.43
CA ILE A 268 14.02 -5.01 23.91
C ILE A 268 15.34 -5.75 23.68
N SER A 269 15.86 -6.41 24.73
CA SER A 269 16.93 -7.38 24.58
C SER A 269 16.39 -8.79 24.82
N ALA A 270 16.60 -9.69 23.87
CA ALA A 270 16.22 -11.09 23.96
C ALA A 270 17.47 -11.99 23.94
N LYS A 271 17.71 -12.71 25.04
CA LYS A 271 18.88 -13.59 25.20
C LYS A 271 18.54 -15.05 24.93
N VAL A 272 19.40 -15.74 24.18
CA VAL A 272 19.30 -17.17 23.88
C VAL A 272 20.61 -17.91 24.17
N ARG A 273 20.48 -19.16 24.62
CA ARG A 273 21.57 -20.10 24.88
C ARG A 273 21.35 -21.37 24.06
N LEU A 274 22.32 -21.69 23.22
CA LEU A 274 22.28 -22.83 22.30
C LEU A 274 23.35 -23.86 22.70
N GLN A 275 22.94 -25.13 22.78
CA GLN A 275 23.85 -26.26 22.84
C GLN A 275 24.61 -26.44 21.52
N PRO A 276 25.72 -27.21 21.51
CA PRO A 276 26.38 -27.61 20.26
C PRO A 276 25.40 -28.20 19.25
N ASN A 277 25.45 -27.73 18.00
CA ASN A 277 24.56 -28.14 16.90
C ASN A 277 23.06 -27.82 17.09
N GLU A 278 22.69 -27.01 18.09
CA GLU A 278 21.32 -26.52 18.26
C GLU A 278 21.05 -25.32 17.35
N ASN A 279 19.79 -25.17 16.94
CA ASN A 279 19.27 -23.98 16.26
C ASN A 279 18.12 -23.41 17.09
N ARG A 280 18.06 -22.08 17.20
CA ARG A 280 16.96 -21.34 17.84
C ARG A 280 16.40 -20.32 16.88
N THR A 281 15.13 -19.95 17.05
CA THR A 281 14.52 -18.84 16.33
C THR A 281 13.92 -17.90 17.33
N ILE A 282 14.29 -16.61 17.33
CA ILE A 282 13.61 -15.57 18.11
C ILE A 282 12.55 -14.92 17.21
N THR A 283 11.29 -14.93 17.63
CA THR A 283 10.20 -14.27 16.90
C THR A 283 9.95 -12.88 17.49
N CYS A 284 10.24 -11.84 16.70
CA CYS A 284 9.86 -10.45 16.98
C CYS A 284 8.67 -10.05 16.10
N VAL A 285 7.70 -9.35 16.67
CA VAL A 285 6.49 -8.90 15.97
C VAL A 285 6.27 -7.43 16.27
N LEU A 286 6.24 -6.62 15.21
CA LEU A 286 5.77 -5.24 15.26
C LEU A 286 4.32 -5.20 14.83
N ALA A 287 3.45 -4.58 15.62
CA ALA A 287 2.04 -4.38 15.30
C ALA A 287 1.65 -2.92 15.47
N TRP A 288 0.82 -2.37 14.58
CA TRP A 288 0.34 -0.98 14.67
C TRP A 288 -1.18 -0.89 14.53
N ASP A 289 -1.87 -0.55 15.61
CA ASP A 289 -3.30 -0.28 15.61
C ASP A 289 -3.56 1.23 15.43
N TYR A 290 -3.48 1.72 14.19
CA TYR A 290 -3.93 3.06 13.79
C TYR A 290 -5.23 2.93 12.98
N PRO A 291 -6.41 2.85 13.63
CA PRO A 291 -7.64 2.32 13.05
C PRO A 291 -8.30 3.23 12.03
N ILE A 292 -7.94 4.51 12.01
CA ILE A 292 -8.59 5.54 11.21
C ILE A 292 -7.65 5.96 10.07
N VAL A 293 -8.23 6.15 8.88
CA VAL A 293 -7.67 7.00 7.83
C VAL A 293 -8.55 8.24 7.68
N GLU A 294 -7.93 9.40 7.73
CA GLU A 294 -8.49 10.72 7.52
C GLU A 294 -7.85 11.32 6.26
N PHE A 295 -8.69 11.68 5.29
CA PHE A 295 -8.27 12.28 4.03
C PHE A 295 -8.30 13.80 4.05
N GLY A 296 -7.71 14.46 3.05
CA GLY A 296 -7.54 15.91 3.00
C GLY A 296 -8.84 16.72 3.01
N GLY A 297 -9.96 16.15 2.57
CA GLY A 297 -11.30 16.73 2.70
C GLY A 297 -11.97 16.53 4.08
N GLY A 298 -11.28 15.83 4.99
CA GLY A 298 -11.71 15.60 6.38
C GLY A 298 -12.53 14.33 6.60
N THR A 299 -12.78 13.53 5.55
CA THR A 299 -13.50 12.26 5.72
C THR A 299 -12.66 11.22 6.46
N LYS A 300 -13.30 10.55 7.43
CA LYS A 300 -12.69 9.51 8.27
C LYS A 300 -13.28 8.14 7.99
N TRP A 301 -12.40 7.15 7.83
CA TRP A 301 -12.75 5.77 7.56
C TRP A 301 -12.01 4.82 8.49
N CYS A 302 -12.71 3.80 8.97
CA CYS A 302 -12.06 2.70 9.66
C CYS A 302 -11.30 1.84 8.65
N LYS A 303 -10.03 1.52 8.91
CA LYS A 303 -9.24 0.58 8.08
C LYS A 303 -9.80 -0.84 8.18
N ARG A 304 -9.58 -1.66 7.15
CA ARG A 304 -10.14 -3.00 7.01
C ARG A 304 -9.91 -3.89 8.23
N TYR A 305 -8.69 -3.93 8.76
CA TYR A 305 -8.33 -4.84 9.84
C TYR A 305 -9.18 -4.65 11.11
N THR A 306 -9.79 -3.47 11.27
CA THR A 306 -10.65 -3.16 12.42
C THR A 306 -11.88 -4.04 12.51
N LYS A 307 -12.31 -4.70 11.41
CA LYS A 307 -13.36 -5.73 11.45
C LYS A 307 -12.98 -6.95 12.29
N PHE A 308 -11.69 -7.20 12.50
CA PHE A 308 -11.19 -8.38 13.19
C PHE A 308 -10.67 -8.07 14.59
N PHE A 309 -10.20 -6.85 14.82
CA PHE A 309 -9.59 -6.45 16.10
C PHE A 309 -10.37 -5.36 16.87
N GLY A 310 -11.31 -4.66 16.21
CA GLY A 310 -11.96 -3.46 16.73
C GLY A 310 -11.32 -2.18 16.20
N ASN A 311 -11.99 -1.04 16.39
CA ASN A 311 -11.57 0.30 15.93
C ASN A 311 -11.19 1.26 17.06
N GLY A 312 -11.06 0.76 18.31
CA GLY A 312 -10.77 1.59 19.48
C GLY A 312 -9.31 2.04 19.63
N GLY A 313 -8.43 1.68 18.69
CA GLY A 313 -7.01 2.10 18.70
C GLY A 313 -6.16 1.50 19.81
N ASN A 314 -6.70 0.61 20.63
CA ASN A 314 -6.06 0.00 21.80
C ASN A 314 -5.81 -1.52 21.66
N ASN A 315 -5.60 -2.01 20.43
CA ASN A 315 -5.54 -3.43 20.11
C ASN A 315 -4.15 -3.91 19.67
N ALA A 316 -3.09 -3.11 19.81
CA ALA A 316 -1.75 -3.50 19.38
C ALA A 316 -1.27 -4.83 20.00
N VAL A 317 -1.61 -5.09 21.28
CA VAL A 317 -1.32 -6.36 21.95
C VAL A 317 -2.02 -7.54 21.27
N LYS A 318 -3.33 -7.43 20.96
CA LYS A 318 -4.09 -8.50 20.31
C LYS A 318 -3.52 -8.85 18.93
N ILE A 319 -3.12 -7.82 18.18
CA ILE A 319 -2.49 -7.98 16.86
C ILE A 319 -1.10 -8.62 17.00
N GLY A 320 -0.30 -8.17 17.97
CA GLY A 320 1.01 -8.75 18.29
C GLY A 320 0.95 -10.22 18.72
N GLU A 321 -0.01 -10.57 19.58
CA GLU A 321 -0.30 -11.95 19.97
C GLU A 321 -0.68 -12.83 18.77
N GLU A 322 -1.53 -12.32 17.89
CA GLU A 322 -1.92 -13.02 16.67
C GLU A 322 -0.70 -13.30 15.77
N GLY A 323 0.19 -12.30 15.64
CA GLY A 323 1.46 -12.42 14.95
C GLY A 323 2.37 -13.49 15.55
N VAL A 324 2.63 -13.45 16.85
CA VAL A 324 3.49 -14.45 17.51
C VAL A 324 2.89 -15.84 17.42
N ARG A 325 1.56 -15.98 17.55
CA ARG A 325 0.89 -17.28 17.56
C ARG A 325 0.82 -17.96 16.18
N ASN A 326 0.61 -17.19 15.11
CA ASN A 326 0.26 -17.75 13.80
C ASN A 326 1.33 -17.60 12.72
N ASN A 327 2.46 -16.94 13.01
CA ASN A 327 3.48 -16.66 11.99
C ASN A 327 3.95 -17.89 11.19
N ASP A 328 4.11 -19.08 11.80
CA ASP A 328 4.52 -20.29 11.07
C ASP A 328 3.46 -20.78 10.09
N LYS A 329 2.18 -20.65 10.45
CA LYS A 329 1.06 -20.96 9.57
C LYS A 329 1.06 -20.01 8.37
N TRP A 330 1.15 -18.70 8.62
CA TRP A 330 1.20 -17.69 7.56
C TRP A 330 2.38 -17.91 6.62
N LEU A 331 3.55 -18.24 7.18
CA LEU A 331 4.74 -18.51 6.39
C LEU A 331 4.56 -19.74 5.48
N THR A 332 3.88 -20.77 5.97
CA THR A 332 3.54 -21.96 5.19
C THR A 332 2.58 -21.63 4.05
N GLU A 333 1.54 -20.83 4.33
CA GLU A 333 0.57 -20.38 3.30
C GLU A 333 1.26 -19.51 2.24
N ILE A 334 2.16 -18.60 2.65
CA ILE A 334 2.96 -17.78 1.73
C ILE A 334 3.83 -18.65 0.82
N LYS A 335 4.57 -19.60 1.41
CA LYS A 335 5.43 -20.52 0.64
C LYS A 335 4.60 -21.34 -0.34
N THR A 336 3.45 -21.84 0.09
CA THR A 336 2.55 -22.65 -0.73
C THR A 336 2.12 -21.93 -2.00
N TRP A 337 1.62 -20.70 -1.91
CA TRP A 337 1.19 -19.99 -3.11
C TRP A 337 2.37 -19.57 -3.99
N GLN A 338 3.52 -19.20 -3.40
CA GLN A 338 4.72 -18.87 -4.17
C GLN A 338 5.23 -20.07 -4.97
N GLU A 339 5.14 -21.29 -4.43
CA GLU A 339 5.56 -22.51 -5.12
C GLU A 339 4.84 -22.72 -6.47
N GLU A 340 3.58 -22.33 -6.59
CA GLU A 340 2.83 -22.43 -7.86
C GLU A 340 3.52 -21.64 -8.98
N TYR A 341 4.03 -20.44 -8.65
CA TYR A 341 4.72 -19.57 -9.60
C TYR A 341 6.19 -19.96 -9.79
N LEU A 342 6.85 -20.48 -8.75
CA LEU A 342 8.25 -20.90 -8.81
C LEU A 342 8.44 -22.15 -9.67
N LYS A 343 7.40 -22.98 -9.83
CA LYS A 343 7.37 -24.19 -10.68
C LYS A 343 7.10 -23.91 -12.17
N LEU A 344 6.80 -22.66 -12.54
CA LEU A 344 6.61 -22.29 -13.95
C LEU A 344 7.88 -22.55 -14.75
N ASP A 345 7.73 -23.09 -15.96
CA ASP A 345 8.81 -23.23 -16.95
C ASP A 345 9.15 -21.86 -17.56
N LYS A 346 9.73 -21.00 -16.72
CA LYS A 346 10.14 -19.63 -17.01
C LYS A 346 11.46 -19.33 -16.30
N PRO A 347 12.29 -18.43 -16.87
CA PRO A 347 13.54 -18.02 -16.24
C PRO A 347 13.35 -17.46 -14.83
N ASP A 348 14.37 -17.60 -13.98
CA ASP A 348 14.33 -17.16 -12.59
C ASP A 348 14.11 -15.64 -12.44
N TRP A 349 14.66 -14.83 -13.36
CA TRP A 349 14.44 -13.38 -13.38
C TRP A 349 12.95 -13.05 -13.58
N PHE A 350 12.24 -13.79 -14.44
CA PHE A 350 10.84 -13.54 -14.73
C PHE A 350 9.98 -13.89 -13.51
N LYS A 351 10.23 -15.03 -12.88
CA LYS A 351 9.52 -15.46 -11.66
C LYS A 351 9.77 -14.50 -10.50
N THR A 352 11.00 -13.97 -10.40
CA THR A 352 11.37 -12.96 -9.42
C THR A 352 10.58 -11.68 -9.61
N LEU A 353 10.54 -11.12 -10.83
CA LEU A 353 9.75 -9.92 -11.14
C LEU A 353 8.26 -10.17 -10.92
N LEU A 354 7.71 -11.27 -11.46
CA LEU A 354 6.30 -11.62 -11.35
C LEU A 354 5.78 -11.60 -9.91
N ILE A 355 6.61 -12.06 -8.95
CA ILE A 355 6.27 -12.09 -7.54
C ILE A 355 6.61 -10.77 -6.84
N ASN A 356 7.77 -10.17 -7.10
CA ASN A 356 8.21 -8.97 -6.39
C ASN A 356 7.39 -7.73 -6.77
N GLU A 357 6.92 -7.60 -8.01
CA GLU A 357 6.07 -6.48 -8.43
C GLU A 357 4.75 -6.41 -7.65
N LEU A 358 4.32 -7.49 -6.98
CA LEU A 358 3.16 -7.49 -6.09
C LEU A 358 3.31 -6.57 -4.87
N TYR A 359 4.53 -6.12 -4.56
CA TYR A 359 4.78 -5.17 -3.46
C TYR A 359 3.88 -3.94 -3.55
N TYR A 360 3.60 -3.49 -4.78
CA TYR A 360 2.88 -2.26 -5.05
C TYR A 360 1.42 -2.32 -4.58
N VAL A 361 0.81 -3.51 -4.52
CA VAL A 361 -0.58 -3.66 -4.04
C VAL A 361 -0.70 -3.30 -2.54
N ALA A 362 0.36 -3.47 -1.75
CA ALA A 362 0.39 -3.02 -0.35
C ALA A 362 1.02 -1.63 -0.18
N HIS A 363 2.02 -1.31 -1.00
CA HIS A 363 2.90 -0.15 -0.81
C HIS A 363 2.55 1.06 -1.69
N GLY A 364 1.63 0.91 -2.64
CA GLY A 364 1.14 1.97 -3.52
C GLY A 364 0.11 2.88 -2.85
N GLY A 365 0.34 3.27 -1.60
CA GLY A 365 -0.57 4.14 -0.84
C GLY A 365 -1.95 3.52 -0.58
N THR A 366 -2.05 2.19 -0.55
CA THR A 366 -3.31 1.43 -0.54
C THR A 366 -4.24 1.81 0.60
N VAL A 367 -5.51 2.04 0.29
CA VAL A 367 -6.62 2.13 1.24
C VAL A 367 -7.49 0.89 1.11
N TRP A 368 -7.92 0.36 2.26
CA TRP A 368 -9.00 -0.62 2.33
C TRP A 368 -9.84 -0.32 3.56
N THR A 369 -11.09 0.11 3.36
CA THR A 369 -11.96 0.57 4.42
C THR A 369 -12.88 -0.56 4.92
N ALA A 370 -13.21 -0.52 6.20
CA ALA A 370 -14.21 -1.38 6.84
C ALA A 370 -15.59 -0.71 6.86
N SER A 371 -15.62 0.57 7.19
CA SER A 371 -16.81 1.42 7.31
C SER A 371 -16.38 2.89 7.37
N ARG A 372 -17.31 3.81 7.10
CA ARG A 372 -17.12 5.24 7.36
C ARG A 372 -17.37 5.52 8.83
N GLN A 373 -16.56 6.36 9.47
CA GLN A 373 -16.91 6.89 10.77
C GLN A 373 -18.02 7.93 10.55
N GLN A 374 -19.24 7.64 11.00
CA GLN A 374 -20.30 8.64 10.99
C GLN A 374 -19.85 9.76 11.93
N GLU A 375 -19.77 10.99 11.43
CA GLU A 375 -19.86 12.14 12.31
C GLU A 375 -21.22 12.00 13.00
N GLU A 376 -21.25 11.81 14.31
CA GLU A 376 -22.45 12.14 15.05
C GLU A 376 -22.81 13.55 14.62
N VAL A 377 -23.95 13.69 13.94
CA VAL A 377 -24.59 14.99 13.85
C VAL A 377 -24.80 15.37 15.31
N LEU A 378 -23.99 16.31 15.81
CA LEU A 378 -24.22 17.04 17.05
C LEU A 378 -25.58 17.76 16.90
N SER A 379 -26.68 17.02 17.01
CA SER A 379 -28.04 17.53 17.06
C SER A 379 -28.58 17.55 18.47
N ASN A 380 -27.84 17.09 19.49
CA ASN A 380 -28.30 17.04 20.87
C ASN A 380 -27.22 17.43 21.88
N SER A 381 -26.86 18.71 21.94
CA SER A 381 -26.53 19.40 23.21
C SER A 381 -26.09 20.85 22.95
N LEU A 382 -26.68 21.79 23.71
CA LEU A 382 -26.31 23.21 23.86
C LEU A 382 -26.86 24.10 22.73
N GLY A 383 -27.89 24.93 22.90
CA GLY A 383 -28.13 25.80 24.05
C GLY A 383 -27.21 27.01 23.95
N LYS A 384 -27.73 28.10 23.36
CA LYS A 384 -27.29 29.51 23.38
C LYS A 384 -25.79 29.83 23.57
N THR A 385 -25.31 30.63 22.62
CA THR A 385 -24.22 31.62 22.70
C THR A 385 -22.80 31.10 22.95
N ASP A 386 -21.99 31.03 21.89
CA ASP A 386 -20.81 31.90 21.85
C ASP A 386 -20.34 32.16 20.39
N GLN A 387 -20.10 33.43 20.08
CA GLN A 387 -19.55 33.90 18.81
C GLN A 387 -18.05 34.10 18.99
N SER A 388 -17.24 33.06 18.78
CA SER A 388 -15.83 33.21 18.43
C SER A 388 -15.17 31.85 18.23
N PHE A 389 -15.14 31.35 17.00
CA PHE A 389 -14.04 30.55 16.41
C PHE A 389 -14.42 30.31 14.95
N GLY A 390 -13.87 31.15 14.06
CA GLY A 390 -14.07 31.06 12.62
C GLY A 390 -13.33 29.87 12.04
N HIS A 391 -14.00 28.72 11.97
CA HIS A 391 -13.77 27.74 10.92
C HIS A 391 -15.08 27.60 10.16
N GLU A 392 -15.14 28.25 9.00
CA GLU A 392 -16.26 28.16 8.07
C GLU A 392 -16.60 26.69 7.81
N ARG A 393 -17.79 26.28 8.23
CA ARG A 393 -18.47 25.10 7.69
C ARG A 393 -18.65 25.34 6.19
N ARG A 394 -17.66 25.00 5.37
CA ARG A 394 -17.83 24.91 3.92
C ARG A 394 -18.99 23.94 3.69
N LYS A 395 -20.05 24.41 3.03
CA LYS A 395 -21.05 23.52 2.45
C LYS A 395 -20.28 22.47 1.66
N ARG A 396 -20.52 21.19 1.95
CA ARG A 396 -19.96 20.04 1.22
C ARG A 396 -20.57 19.95 -0.17
N GLU A 397 -20.40 20.99 -0.99
CA GLU A 397 -20.77 21.01 -2.40
C GLU A 397 -19.83 20.08 -3.16
N GLY A 398 -20.38 19.19 -3.99
CA GLY A 398 -19.60 18.26 -4.81
C GLY A 398 -19.32 16.88 -4.19
N LEU A 399 -19.79 16.59 -2.98
CA LEU A 399 -19.82 15.21 -2.47
C LEU A 399 -20.99 14.46 -3.09
N VAL A 400 -20.77 13.19 -3.44
CA VAL A 400 -21.83 12.34 -4.00
C VAL A 400 -22.82 11.93 -2.89
N PRO A 401 -24.09 12.37 -2.91
CA PRO A 401 -25.09 11.92 -1.94
C PRO A 401 -25.41 10.43 -2.19
N GLY A 402 -25.35 9.59 -1.15
CA GLY A 402 -25.74 8.18 -1.23
C GLY A 402 -24.62 7.16 -1.46
N VAL A 403 -23.36 7.60 -1.65
CA VAL A 403 -22.20 6.68 -1.70
C VAL A 403 -21.79 6.31 -0.27
N HIS A 404 -22.37 5.19 0.19
CA HIS A 404 -21.77 4.16 1.03
C HIS A 404 -21.13 4.55 2.37
N ASN A 405 -21.94 5.04 3.31
CA ASN A 405 -21.48 5.18 4.69
C ASN A 405 -21.09 3.83 5.35
N ASN A 406 -21.56 2.68 4.84
CA ASN A 406 -21.37 1.36 5.46
C ASN A 406 -20.79 0.25 4.55
N LYS A 407 -20.29 0.55 3.34
CA LYS A 407 -19.64 -0.46 2.47
C LYS A 407 -18.12 -0.30 2.51
N GLU A 408 -17.44 -1.41 2.23
CA GLU A 408 -15.99 -1.42 2.07
C GLU A 408 -15.62 -0.76 0.74
N HIS A 409 -14.51 -0.05 0.76
CA HIS A 409 -13.85 0.52 -0.41
C HIS A 409 -12.41 0.04 -0.45
N PHE A 410 -11.89 -0.17 -1.65
CA PHE A 410 -10.49 -0.53 -1.87
C PHE A 410 -9.91 0.41 -2.93
N GLY A 411 -8.65 0.81 -2.75
CA GLY A 411 -7.95 1.55 -3.79
C GLY A 411 -6.44 1.56 -3.59
N THR A 412 -5.72 1.46 -4.70
CA THR A 412 -4.27 1.69 -4.84
C THR A 412 -4.05 2.97 -5.61
N LEU A 413 -3.02 3.74 -5.27
CA LEU A 413 -2.66 4.93 -6.03
C LEU A 413 -2.03 4.52 -7.36
N GLU A 414 -2.25 5.33 -8.40
CA GLU A 414 -1.47 5.28 -9.62
C GLU A 414 0.03 5.40 -9.34
N CYS A 415 0.42 6.46 -8.62
CA CYS A 415 1.71 6.60 -7.93
C CYS A 415 1.60 7.69 -6.85
N PHE A 416 2.70 8.01 -6.16
CA PHE A 416 2.69 9.09 -5.18
C PHE A 416 2.85 10.49 -5.81
N ASP A 417 3.47 10.59 -7.00
CA ASP A 417 3.56 11.84 -7.77
C ASP A 417 2.21 12.21 -8.42
N TYR A 418 1.44 11.19 -8.81
CA TYR A 418 0.07 11.27 -9.33
C TYR A 418 -0.87 10.51 -8.38
N PRO A 419 -1.20 11.08 -7.22
CA PRO A 419 -1.86 10.37 -6.14
C PRO A 419 -3.37 10.33 -6.38
N PHE A 420 -3.74 9.48 -7.34
CA PHE A 420 -5.10 9.20 -7.75
C PHE A 420 -5.41 7.74 -7.48
N TYR A 421 -6.48 7.48 -6.75
CA TYR A 421 -6.89 6.12 -6.44
C TYR A 421 -7.54 5.47 -7.65
N GLU A 422 -7.06 4.28 -7.98
CA GLU A 422 -7.61 3.39 -9.00
C GLU A 422 -7.73 4.02 -10.39
N THR A 423 -6.81 4.90 -10.82
CA THR A 423 -6.81 5.48 -12.17
C THR A 423 -7.19 4.43 -13.25
N LEU A 424 -8.38 4.57 -13.84
CA LEU A 424 -9.11 3.52 -14.56
C LEU A 424 -8.36 3.06 -15.80
N ASP A 425 -7.78 4.02 -16.52
CA ASP A 425 -7.02 3.78 -17.73
C ASP A 425 -5.68 3.07 -17.46
N VAL A 426 -5.08 3.28 -16.28
CA VAL A 426 -3.85 2.62 -15.84
C VAL A 426 -4.14 1.26 -15.20
N ARG A 427 -5.14 1.15 -14.33
CA ARG A 427 -5.53 -0.12 -13.68
C ARG A 427 -6.00 -1.16 -14.69
N PHE A 428 -6.45 -0.76 -15.88
CA PHE A 428 -6.68 -1.69 -17.00
C PHE A 428 -5.50 -2.66 -17.19
N TYR A 429 -4.28 -2.17 -17.00
CA TYR A 429 -3.04 -2.92 -17.00
C TYR A 429 -2.66 -3.42 -15.59
N GLY A 430 -2.74 -2.55 -14.58
CA GLY A 430 -2.21 -2.81 -13.24
C GLY A 430 -3.02 -3.78 -12.36
N SER A 431 -4.31 -4.02 -12.66
CA SER A 431 -5.23 -4.75 -11.77
C SER A 431 -5.22 -6.28 -11.92
N PHE A 432 -4.43 -6.85 -12.84
CA PHE A 432 -4.35 -8.31 -13.03
C PHE A 432 -3.98 -9.09 -11.75
N PRO A 433 -3.06 -8.60 -10.88
CA PRO A 433 -2.80 -9.23 -9.59
C PRO A 433 -4.02 -9.32 -8.69
N LEU A 434 -4.79 -8.23 -8.55
CA LEU A 434 -6.03 -8.24 -7.76
C LEU A 434 -7.03 -9.22 -8.35
N LEU A 435 -7.27 -9.16 -9.67
CA LEU A 435 -8.20 -10.08 -10.33
C LEU A 435 -7.82 -11.55 -10.11
N LYS A 436 -6.53 -11.88 -10.21
CA LYS A 436 -6.07 -13.27 -10.11
C LYS A 436 -5.99 -13.77 -8.67
N LEU A 437 -5.49 -12.94 -7.75
CA LEU A 437 -5.13 -13.36 -6.40
C LEU A 437 -6.13 -12.89 -5.33
N TRP A 438 -6.84 -11.78 -5.55
CA TRP A 438 -7.83 -11.21 -4.62
C TRP A 438 -9.08 -10.71 -5.37
N PRO A 439 -9.78 -11.58 -6.12
CA PRO A 439 -10.88 -11.16 -7.00
C PRO A 439 -12.00 -10.39 -6.29
N GLU A 440 -12.26 -10.62 -5.00
CA GLU A 440 -13.28 -9.84 -4.28
C GLU A 440 -12.87 -8.35 -4.14
N LEU A 441 -11.58 -8.05 -4.06
CA LEU A 441 -11.09 -6.66 -4.05
C LEU A 441 -11.25 -6.01 -5.42
N GLU A 442 -10.92 -6.74 -6.50
CA GLU A 442 -11.18 -6.27 -7.87
C GLU A 442 -12.68 -5.97 -8.06
N LYS A 443 -13.55 -6.84 -7.56
CA LYS A 443 -15.00 -6.63 -7.62
C LYS A 443 -15.43 -5.36 -6.89
N ILE A 444 -14.94 -5.10 -5.67
CA ILE A 444 -15.26 -3.89 -4.90
C ILE A 444 -14.94 -2.63 -5.72
N VAL A 445 -13.76 -2.57 -6.35
CA VAL A 445 -13.36 -1.42 -7.18
C VAL A 445 -14.27 -1.29 -8.41
N LEU A 446 -14.56 -2.39 -9.09
CA LEU A 446 -15.45 -2.36 -10.26
C LEU A 446 -16.87 -1.93 -9.91
N GLU A 447 -17.40 -2.35 -8.74
CA GLU A 447 -18.68 -1.88 -8.24
C GLU A 447 -18.69 -0.37 -7.97
N ASP A 448 -17.60 0.18 -7.44
CA ASP A 448 -17.44 1.62 -7.24
C ASP A 448 -17.45 2.38 -8.58
N TYR A 449 -16.79 1.83 -9.61
CA TYR A 449 -16.91 2.35 -10.96
C TYR A 449 -18.33 2.26 -11.53
N CYS A 450 -19.03 1.12 -11.36
CA CYS A 450 -20.41 0.97 -11.82
C CYS A 450 -21.31 2.07 -11.26
N LYS A 451 -21.20 2.37 -9.95
CA LYS A 451 -21.99 3.43 -9.31
C LYS A 451 -21.60 4.82 -9.79
N SER A 452 -20.35 5.01 -10.21
CA SER A 452 -19.84 6.31 -10.66
C SER A 452 -20.37 6.76 -12.02
N VAL A 453 -20.84 5.82 -12.85
CA VAL A 453 -21.28 6.11 -14.23
C VAL A 453 -22.44 7.09 -14.25
N ASP A 454 -23.47 6.86 -13.42
CA ASP A 454 -24.67 7.69 -13.36
C ASP A 454 -24.46 9.03 -12.60
N LEU A 455 -23.31 9.19 -11.95
CA LEU A 455 -23.03 10.38 -11.15
C LEU A 455 -22.74 11.60 -12.02
N GLU A 456 -23.24 12.73 -11.55
CA GLU A 456 -22.95 14.06 -12.04
C GLU A 456 -22.36 14.91 -10.91
N ILE A 457 -21.18 15.49 -11.13
CA ILE A 457 -20.56 16.44 -10.19
C ILE A 457 -20.42 17.77 -10.92
N LYS A 458 -21.27 18.73 -10.54
CA LYS A 458 -21.41 20.05 -11.17
C LYS A 458 -20.31 21.04 -10.81
N GLU A 459 -19.42 20.68 -9.89
CA GLU A 459 -18.25 21.49 -9.56
C GLU A 459 -17.49 21.85 -10.84
N GLU A 460 -17.25 23.14 -11.04
CA GLU A 460 -16.44 23.63 -12.14
C GLU A 460 -14.96 23.48 -11.78
N VAL A 461 -14.19 22.84 -12.66
CA VAL A 461 -12.75 22.63 -12.53
C VAL A 461 -12.02 23.26 -13.70
N PHE A 462 -10.79 23.70 -13.47
CA PHE A 462 -9.90 24.18 -14.53
C PHE A 462 -9.01 23.02 -15.01
N PHE A 463 -9.02 22.76 -16.32
CA PHE A 463 -8.18 21.74 -16.94
C PHE A 463 -6.86 22.37 -17.41
N ASP A 464 -5.75 21.91 -16.85
CA ASP A 464 -4.45 22.58 -16.96
C ASP A 464 -3.50 22.04 -18.05
N HIS A 465 -3.94 21.07 -18.86
CA HIS A 465 -3.15 20.65 -20.02
C HIS A 465 -2.95 21.82 -20.99
N PRO A 466 -1.73 22.04 -21.54
CA PRO A 466 -1.41 23.21 -22.37
C PRO A 466 -2.32 23.40 -23.61
N LEU A 467 -2.81 22.32 -24.20
CA LEU A 467 -3.73 22.36 -25.36
C LEU A 467 -5.22 22.54 -24.99
N ILE A 468 -5.56 22.56 -23.71
CA ILE A 468 -6.95 22.62 -23.24
C ILE A 468 -7.23 23.97 -22.55
N GLN A 469 -6.51 24.28 -21.47
CA GLN A 469 -6.55 25.56 -20.73
C GLN A 469 -7.97 26.17 -20.58
N LYS A 470 -8.93 25.38 -20.11
CA LYS A 470 -10.34 25.81 -20.01
C LYS A 470 -10.99 25.31 -18.73
N LYS A 471 -12.08 25.96 -18.34
CA LYS A 471 -12.97 25.44 -17.31
C LYS A 471 -13.96 24.43 -17.88
N GLY A 472 -14.36 23.48 -17.06
CA GLY A 472 -15.44 22.55 -17.39
C GLY A 472 -15.98 21.85 -16.15
N GLN A 473 -17.01 21.03 -16.37
CA GLN A 473 -17.64 20.28 -15.29
C GLN A 473 -16.77 19.10 -14.88
N ARG A 474 -16.61 18.89 -13.57
CA ARG A 474 -15.77 17.82 -13.01
C ARG A 474 -16.18 16.42 -13.47
N LYS A 475 -17.48 16.15 -13.51
CA LYS A 475 -18.03 14.84 -13.92
C LYS A 475 -19.38 14.98 -14.61
N LEU A 476 -19.47 14.47 -15.83
CA LEU A 476 -20.71 14.30 -16.59
C LEU A 476 -21.29 12.89 -16.40
N LYS A 477 -22.62 12.80 -16.37
CA LYS A 477 -23.35 11.53 -16.37
C LYS A 477 -23.02 10.71 -17.63
N GLY A 478 -22.73 9.42 -17.45
CA GLY A 478 -22.36 8.47 -18.51
C GLY A 478 -20.86 8.45 -18.88
N ALA A 479 -20.11 9.53 -18.63
CA ALA A 479 -18.65 9.49 -18.72
C ALA A 479 -18.09 8.68 -17.54
N LEU A 480 -17.14 7.78 -17.77
CA LEU A 480 -16.42 7.16 -16.66
C LEU A 480 -15.48 8.19 -16.01
N PRO A 481 -15.33 8.18 -14.68
CA PRO A 481 -14.27 8.95 -14.06
C PRO A 481 -12.90 8.34 -14.40
N HIS A 482 -11.88 9.20 -14.44
CA HIS A 482 -10.48 8.81 -14.53
C HIS A 482 -10.08 8.05 -13.25
N ASP A 483 -10.31 8.66 -12.09
CA ASP A 483 -9.91 8.11 -10.79
C ASP A 483 -11.05 8.15 -9.78
N LEU A 484 -10.94 7.34 -8.74
CA LEU A 484 -11.84 7.33 -7.59
C LEU A 484 -11.48 8.39 -6.53
N GLY A 485 -10.73 9.42 -6.90
CA GLY A 485 -10.34 10.55 -6.06
C GLY A 485 -8.89 10.51 -5.59
N SER A 486 -8.54 11.41 -4.69
CA SER A 486 -7.16 11.61 -4.21
C SER A 486 -7.13 11.64 -2.68
N PRO A 487 -6.04 11.18 -2.02
CA PRO A 487 -5.90 11.31 -0.56
C PRO A 487 -5.90 12.76 -0.08
N TYR A 488 -5.69 13.74 -0.96
CA TYR A 488 -5.75 15.18 -0.63
C TYR A 488 -7.15 15.79 -0.74
N GLU A 489 -8.12 15.06 -1.29
CA GLU A 489 -9.53 15.44 -1.31
C GLU A 489 -10.32 14.40 -0.47
N ASP A 490 -11.45 13.88 -0.98
CA ASP A 490 -12.24 12.82 -0.33
C ASP A 490 -12.42 11.65 -1.31
N PRO A 491 -11.52 10.65 -1.31
CA PRO A 491 -11.64 9.52 -2.23
C PRO A 491 -12.95 8.75 -2.00
N PHE A 492 -13.43 8.09 -3.05
CA PHE A 492 -14.75 7.44 -3.17
C PHE A 492 -15.96 8.39 -3.18
N LEU A 493 -15.84 9.58 -2.56
CA LEU A 493 -16.92 10.57 -2.53
C LEU A 493 -16.72 11.72 -3.52
N LYS A 494 -15.47 12.05 -3.84
CA LYS A 494 -15.06 13.14 -4.73
C LYS A 494 -14.07 12.61 -5.79
N ILE A 495 -14.62 11.87 -6.75
CA ILE A 495 -13.95 11.25 -7.90
C ILE A 495 -13.45 12.29 -8.92
N ASN A 496 -12.63 11.90 -9.90
CA ASN A 496 -11.99 12.82 -10.87
C ASN A 496 -11.13 13.91 -10.21
N ALA A 497 -10.19 13.50 -9.37
CA ALA A 497 -9.22 14.42 -8.79
C ALA A 497 -8.17 14.88 -9.82
N TYR A 498 -7.87 14.06 -10.84
CA TYR A 498 -7.02 14.46 -11.97
C TYR A 498 -7.65 15.60 -12.77
N LYS A 499 -6.83 16.65 -13.00
CA LYS A 499 -7.26 17.92 -13.64
C LYS A 499 -6.41 18.31 -14.84
N HIS A 500 -5.48 17.47 -15.28
CA HIS A 500 -4.65 17.82 -16.43
C HIS A 500 -5.49 17.79 -17.73
N GLY A 501 -6.25 16.73 -17.97
CA GLY A 501 -7.16 16.60 -19.11
C GLY A 501 -8.65 16.82 -18.78
N ASP A 502 -9.45 17.17 -19.79
CA ASP A 502 -10.93 17.10 -19.72
C ASP A 502 -11.37 15.63 -19.85
N ILE A 503 -11.37 14.94 -18.71
CA ILE A 503 -11.61 13.50 -18.60
C ILE A 503 -12.96 13.06 -19.17
N ASN A 504 -13.98 13.92 -19.11
CA ASN A 504 -15.31 13.58 -19.63
C ASN A 504 -15.30 13.30 -21.15
N ARG A 505 -14.23 13.70 -21.84
CA ARG A 505 -14.09 13.53 -23.28
C ARG A 505 -13.14 12.39 -23.66
N TRP A 506 -12.57 11.68 -22.69
CA TRP A 506 -11.62 10.62 -22.98
C TRP A 506 -12.29 9.41 -23.65
N LYS A 507 -11.58 8.82 -24.62
CA LYS A 507 -12.12 7.80 -25.54
C LYS A 507 -11.85 6.36 -25.10
N ASP A 508 -10.93 6.15 -24.16
CA ASP A 508 -10.53 4.82 -23.71
C ASP A 508 -11.21 4.37 -22.41
N LEU A 509 -11.53 5.29 -21.49
CA LEU A 509 -12.07 4.98 -20.16
C LEU A 509 -13.33 4.10 -20.19
N ASN A 510 -14.37 4.51 -20.94
CA ASN A 510 -15.62 3.78 -21.03
C ASN A 510 -15.42 2.37 -21.63
N SER A 511 -14.59 2.24 -22.67
CA SER A 511 -14.25 0.93 -23.26
C SER A 511 -13.51 0.04 -22.28
N LYS A 512 -12.48 0.58 -21.60
CA LYS A 512 -11.69 -0.14 -20.60
C LYS A 512 -12.56 -0.62 -19.44
N PHE A 513 -13.49 0.20 -18.95
CA PHE A 513 -14.45 -0.20 -17.93
C PHE A 513 -15.24 -1.45 -18.33
N VAL A 514 -15.86 -1.44 -19.51
CA VAL A 514 -16.64 -2.60 -20.01
C VAL A 514 -15.76 -3.84 -20.16
N LEU A 515 -14.57 -3.66 -20.73
CA LEU A 515 -13.59 -4.74 -20.86
C LEU A 515 -13.18 -5.30 -19.50
N MET A 516 -12.99 -4.48 -18.47
CA MET A 516 -12.63 -4.94 -17.12
C MET A 516 -13.77 -5.68 -16.42
N ILE A 517 -15.02 -5.22 -16.57
CA ILE A 517 -16.20 -5.95 -16.07
C ILE A 517 -16.27 -7.34 -16.70
N TYR A 518 -16.16 -7.42 -18.03
CA TYR A 518 -16.21 -8.71 -18.72
C TYR A 518 -14.99 -9.58 -18.40
N ARG A 519 -13.79 -9.01 -18.33
CA ARG A 519 -12.55 -9.68 -17.93
C ARG A 519 -12.69 -10.29 -16.54
N TYR A 520 -13.23 -9.55 -15.57
CA TYR A 520 -13.51 -10.06 -14.23
C TYR A 520 -14.44 -11.27 -14.29
N PHE A 521 -15.60 -11.13 -14.91
CA PHE A 521 -16.57 -12.21 -15.03
C PHE A 521 -15.98 -13.44 -15.74
N TYR A 522 -15.26 -13.23 -16.85
CA TYR A 522 -14.67 -14.30 -17.64
C TYR A 522 -13.59 -15.06 -16.87
N LEU A 523 -12.62 -14.35 -16.28
CA LEU A 523 -11.47 -14.96 -15.59
C LEU A 523 -11.80 -15.50 -14.20
N THR A 524 -12.93 -15.10 -13.61
CA THR A 524 -13.49 -15.74 -12.39
C THR A 524 -14.41 -16.93 -12.71
N GLY A 525 -14.41 -17.41 -13.96
CA GLY A 525 -15.06 -18.65 -14.38
C GLY A 525 -16.51 -18.49 -14.85
N LYS A 526 -16.95 -17.27 -15.19
CA LYS A 526 -18.29 -16.96 -15.74
C LYS A 526 -19.44 -17.32 -14.80
N LYS A 527 -19.23 -17.21 -13.48
CA LYS A 527 -20.20 -17.63 -12.46
C LYS A 527 -20.96 -16.48 -11.82
N ASP A 528 -20.38 -15.29 -11.74
CA ASP A 528 -20.98 -14.16 -11.04
C ASP A 528 -21.97 -13.39 -11.93
N ILE A 529 -23.07 -14.08 -12.25
CA ILE A 529 -24.15 -13.53 -13.08
C ILE A 529 -24.83 -12.34 -12.38
N GLU A 530 -24.90 -12.37 -11.05
CA GLU A 530 -25.51 -11.30 -10.27
C GLU A 530 -24.70 -10.00 -10.36
N PHE A 531 -23.37 -10.07 -10.28
CA PHE A 531 -22.52 -8.92 -10.54
C PHE A 531 -22.71 -8.34 -11.95
N LEU A 532 -22.79 -9.20 -12.99
CA LEU A 532 -23.05 -8.74 -14.35
C LEU A 532 -24.41 -8.05 -14.48
N LYS A 533 -25.47 -8.63 -13.88
CA LYS A 533 -26.81 -8.02 -13.85
C LYS A 533 -26.76 -6.63 -13.22
N ASN A 534 -26.13 -6.51 -12.06
CA ASN A 534 -26.03 -5.26 -11.31
C ASN A 534 -25.13 -4.22 -12.01
N SER A 535 -24.26 -4.65 -12.93
CA SER A 535 -23.37 -3.78 -13.70
C SER A 535 -23.94 -3.38 -15.06
N PHE A 536 -25.00 -4.04 -15.54
CA PHE A 536 -25.46 -3.92 -16.93
C PHE A 536 -25.91 -2.50 -17.29
N ASP A 537 -26.70 -1.85 -16.43
CA ASP A 537 -27.17 -0.49 -16.67
C ASP A 537 -26.01 0.52 -16.74
N ALA A 538 -24.96 0.32 -15.93
CA ALA A 538 -23.75 1.14 -15.98
C ALA A 538 -22.95 0.89 -17.27
N ILE A 539 -22.86 -0.35 -17.72
CA ILE A 539 -22.23 -0.72 -19.00
C ILE A 539 -22.95 -0.07 -20.19
N GLU A 540 -24.28 -0.19 -20.25
CA GLU A 540 -25.06 0.41 -21.34
C GLU A 540 -24.92 1.93 -21.36
N GLN A 541 -24.99 2.58 -20.20
CA GLN A 541 -24.78 4.03 -20.10
C GLN A 541 -23.39 4.45 -20.57
N ALA A 542 -22.36 3.70 -20.19
CA ALA A 542 -20.98 3.97 -20.60
C ALA A 542 -20.81 3.83 -22.13
N ILE A 543 -21.31 2.76 -22.73
CA ILE A 543 -21.21 2.54 -24.18
C ILE A 543 -22.01 3.59 -24.96
N ASN A 544 -23.23 3.90 -24.52
CA ASN A 544 -24.06 4.91 -25.17
C ASN A 544 -23.47 6.33 -25.03
N TYR A 545 -22.78 6.62 -23.92
CA TYR A 545 -22.04 7.88 -23.78
C TYR A 545 -20.90 7.95 -24.81
N LEU A 546 -20.11 6.87 -24.92
CA LEU A 546 -18.96 6.82 -25.83
C LEU A 546 -19.37 6.84 -27.32
N LYS A 547 -20.52 6.25 -27.67
CA LYS A 547 -21.08 6.27 -29.03
C LYS A 547 -21.36 7.68 -29.56
N LYS A 548 -21.52 8.69 -28.69
CA LYS A 548 -21.69 10.10 -29.10
C LYS A 548 -20.45 10.69 -29.77
N PHE A 549 -19.30 10.03 -29.60
CA PHE A 549 -18.04 10.39 -30.24
C PHE A 549 -17.82 9.61 -31.54
N ASP A 550 -18.81 8.91 -32.07
CA ASP A 550 -18.88 8.58 -33.49
C ASP A 550 -19.76 9.65 -34.13
N ARG A 551 -19.13 10.54 -34.90
CA ARG A 551 -19.74 11.75 -35.46
C ARG A 551 -20.00 11.64 -36.95
N ASP A 552 -19.31 10.74 -37.65
CA ASP A 552 -19.49 10.52 -39.09
C ASP A 552 -20.39 9.31 -39.41
N GLY A 553 -20.79 8.53 -38.40
CA GLY A 553 -21.71 7.40 -38.53
C GLY A 553 -21.03 6.12 -39.02
N ASP A 554 -19.70 6.04 -39.00
CA ASP A 554 -18.94 4.87 -39.42
C ASP A 554 -18.76 3.81 -38.32
N TYR A 555 -19.35 4.01 -37.14
CA TYR A 555 -19.24 3.13 -35.96
C TYR A 555 -17.85 3.06 -35.34
N LEU A 556 -16.95 3.97 -35.69
CA LEU A 556 -15.70 4.26 -35.00
C LEU A 556 -15.86 5.54 -34.18
N ILE A 557 -15.17 5.59 -33.05
CA ILE A 557 -15.11 6.80 -32.22
C ILE A 557 -13.92 7.66 -32.63
N GLU A 558 -14.11 8.96 -32.75
CA GLU A 558 -13.06 9.90 -33.15
C GLU A 558 -12.40 10.57 -31.95
N ASN A 559 -11.09 10.39 -31.82
CA ASN A 559 -10.26 11.21 -30.97
C ASN A 559 -10.30 12.67 -31.43
N ASP A 560 -10.30 13.58 -30.46
CA ASP A 560 -10.26 15.01 -30.69
C ASP A 560 -8.79 15.47 -30.83
N ASN A 561 -8.56 16.67 -31.37
CA ASN A 561 -7.23 17.29 -31.52
C ASN A 561 -6.53 17.69 -30.18
N PHE A 562 -6.68 16.88 -29.13
CA PHE A 562 -5.99 16.97 -27.86
C PHE A 562 -5.83 15.56 -27.25
N PRO A 563 -4.96 15.35 -26.24
CA PRO A 563 -4.83 14.03 -25.63
C PRO A 563 -6.07 13.66 -24.81
N ASP A 564 -6.85 12.73 -25.34
CA ASP A 564 -8.13 12.30 -24.80
C ASP A 564 -8.15 10.80 -24.50
N GLN A 565 -7.04 10.30 -23.96
CA GLN A 565 -6.82 8.90 -23.57
C GLN A 565 -5.54 8.80 -22.71
N THR A 566 -5.24 7.63 -22.15
CA THR A 566 -4.12 7.37 -21.20
C THR A 566 -2.74 7.95 -21.58
N TYR A 567 -2.40 8.02 -22.87
CA TYR A 567 -1.22 8.73 -23.36
C TYR A 567 -1.55 10.24 -23.38
N ASP A 568 -1.68 10.81 -22.21
CA ASP A 568 -2.24 12.13 -21.88
C ASP A 568 -1.44 13.34 -22.40
N ASN A 569 -0.29 13.09 -23.02
CA ASN A 569 0.53 14.07 -23.71
C ASN A 569 0.68 13.78 -25.22
N TRP A 570 0.06 12.70 -25.72
CA TRP A 570 0.19 12.25 -27.10
C TRP A 570 -1.11 12.41 -27.88
N VAL A 571 -1.22 13.50 -28.63
CA VAL A 571 -2.41 13.87 -29.42
C VAL A 571 -2.73 12.80 -30.47
N MET A 572 -3.99 12.37 -30.52
CA MET A 572 -4.58 11.56 -31.59
C MET A 572 -5.62 12.40 -32.34
N HIS A 573 -6.02 12.02 -33.55
CA HIS A 573 -7.07 12.70 -34.30
C HIS A 573 -7.91 11.68 -35.07
N GLY A 574 -9.22 11.92 -35.20
CA GLY A 574 -10.08 11.00 -35.94
C GLY A 574 -10.11 9.61 -35.30
N PRO A 575 -10.45 8.55 -36.06
CA PRO A 575 -10.40 7.19 -35.52
C PRO A 575 -8.94 6.77 -35.26
N SER A 576 -8.60 6.48 -34.00
CA SER A 576 -7.31 5.89 -33.64
C SER A 576 -7.38 4.38 -33.49
N THR A 577 -6.30 3.68 -33.82
CA THR A 577 -6.20 2.22 -33.63
C THR A 577 -6.31 1.84 -32.15
N TYR A 578 -5.74 2.64 -31.26
CA TYR A 578 -5.75 2.36 -29.83
C TYR A 578 -7.17 2.46 -29.24
N CYS A 579 -7.86 3.59 -29.41
CA CYS A 579 -9.20 3.77 -28.86
C CYS A 579 -10.23 2.90 -29.57
N ASN A 580 -10.13 2.73 -30.90
CA ASN A 580 -11.09 1.90 -31.62
C ASN A 580 -10.86 0.39 -31.43
N GLY A 581 -9.62 -0.04 -31.23
CA GLY A 581 -9.35 -1.42 -30.81
C GLY A 581 -10.02 -1.75 -29.47
N LEU A 582 -9.96 -0.82 -28.50
CA LEU A 582 -10.66 -0.94 -27.23
C LEU A 582 -12.18 -0.87 -27.39
N TRP A 583 -12.69 0.07 -28.19
CA TRP A 583 -14.12 0.24 -28.49
C TRP A 583 -14.74 -1.03 -29.08
N LEU A 584 -14.15 -1.57 -30.15
CA LEU A 584 -14.66 -2.77 -30.81
C LEU A 584 -14.57 -4.00 -29.89
N ALA A 585 -13.51 -4.12 -29.09
CA ALA A 585 -13.42 -5.18 -28.09
C ALA A 585 -14.46 -5.03 -26.97
N ALA A 586 -14.79 -3.80 -26.57
CA ALA A 586 -15.83 -3.51 -25.59
C ALA A 586 -17.22 -3.84 -26.13
N LEU A 587 -17.51 -3.54 -27.40
CA LEU A 587 -18.74 -3.96 -28.07
C LEU A 587 -18.85 -5.50 -28.12
N ALA A 588 -17.77 -6.19 -28.51
CA ALA A 588 -17.74 -7.65 -28.50
C ALA A 588 -18.01 -8.23 -27.10
N SER A 589 -17.45 -7.61 -26.06
CA SER A 589 -17.68 -8.02 -24.67
C SER A 589 -19.12 -7.75 -24.22
N LEU A 590 -19.69 -6.61 -24.59
CA LEU A 590 -21.08 -6.28 -24.29
C LEU A 590 -22.06 -7.23 -24.98
N ILE A 591 -21.81 -7.64 -26.23
CA ILE A 591 -22.61 -8.65 -26.93
C ILE A 591 -22.64 -9.96 -26.12
N GLU A 592 -21.49 -10.41 -25.62
CA GLU A 592 -21.41 -11.62 -24.79
C GLU A 592 -22.10 -11.45 -23.44
N ILE A 593 -21.97 -10.29 -22.79
CA ILE A 593 -22.72 -9.98 -21.56
C ILE A 593 -24.23 -10.01 -21.83
N ALA A 594 -24.69 -9.37 -22.91
CA ALA A 594 -26.10 -9.32 -23.27
C ALA A 594 -26.67 -10.72 -23.51
N LYS A 595 -25.95 -11.59 -24.23
CA LYS A 595 -26.34 -13.00 -24.41
C LYS A 595 -26.46 -13.74 -23.08
N VAL A 596 -25.48 -13.60 -22.18
CA VAL A 596 -25.49 -14.23 -20.85
C VAL A 596 -26.69 -13.77 -20.02
N LEU A 597 -27.09 -12.50 -20.16
CA LEU A 597 -28.19 -11.90 -19.41
C LEU A 597 -29.56 -11.98 -20.12
N GLY A 598 -29.63 -12.56 -21.33
CA GLY A 598 -30.85 -12.58 -22.14
C GLY A 598 -31.34 -11.19 -22.58
N LYS A 599 -30.40 -10.23 -22.76
CA LYS A 599 -30.66 -8.87 -23.22
C LYS A 599 -30.46 -8.75 -24.74
N ASN A 600 -31.04 -7.72 -25.36
CA ASN A 600 -30.90 -7.49 -26.80
C ASN A 600 -29.46 -7.04 -27.15
N SER A 601 -28.73 -7.86 -27.91
CA SER A 601 -27.37 -7.55 -28.39
C SER A 601 -27.32 -6.93 -29.79
N LYS A 602 -28.45 -6.94 -30.54
CA LYS A 602 -28.46 -6.64 -31.98
C LYS A 602 -27.84 -5.28 -32.35
N PRO A 603 -28.15 -4.16 -31.66
CA PRO A 603 -27.54 -2.87 -31.98
C PRO A 603 -26.01 -2.90 -31.90
N TYR A 604 -25.46 -3.58 -30.89
CA TYR A 604 -24.01 -3.66 -30.70
C TYR A 604 -23.33 -4.59 -31.71
N GLU A 605 -24.02 -5.64 -32.17
CA GLU A 605 -23.55 -6.51 -33.25
C GLU A 605 -23.40 -5.74 -34.55
N ASP A 606 -24.40 -4.91 -34.90
CA ASP A 606 -24.36 -4.09 -36.10
C ASP A 606 -23.21 -3.07 -36.05
N TRP A 607 -23.03 -2.39 -34.90
CA TRP A 607 -21.91 -1.46 -34.70
C TRP A 607 -20.56 -2.15 -34.80
N LEU A 608 -20.43 -3.36 -34.23
CA LEU A 608 -19.18 -4.12 -34.26
C LEU A 608 -18.81 -4.57 -35.69
N ILE A 609 -19.80 -5.03 -36.47
CA ILE A 609 -19.57 -5.52 -37.83
C ILE A 609 -19.07 -4.38 -38.72
N GLU A 610 -19.82 -3.27 -38.77
CA GLU A 610 -19.46 -2.12 -39.61
C GLU A 610 -18.19 -1.43 -39.10
N GLY A 611 -18.06 -1.24 -37.78
CA GLY A 611 -16.86 -0.64 -37.19
C GLY A 611 -15.59 -1.43 -37.47
N LYS A 612 -15.62 -2.78 -37.41
CA LYS A 612 -14.46 -3.61 -37.80
C LYS A 612 -14.07 -3.41 -39.25
N LYS A 613 -15.06 -3.35 -40.16
CA LYS A 613 -14.82 -3.11 -41.59
C LYS A 613 -14.19 -1.73 -41.80
N ASN A 614 -14.76 -0.70 -41.21
CA ASN A 614 -14.28 0.68 -41.37
C ASN A 614 -12.90 0.89 -40.74
N LEU A 615 -12.59 0.23 -39.62
CA LEU A 615 -11.25 0.26 -39.03
C LEU A 615 -10.21 -0.36 -39.96
N GLU A 616 -10.53 -1.50 -40.57
CA GLU A 616 -9.66 -2.15 -41.56
C GLU A 616 -9.43 -1.23 -42.77
N GLU A 617 -10.51 -0.69 -43.34
CA GLU A 617 -10.43 0.19 -44.52
C GLU A 617 -9.65 1.48 -44.25
N LYS A 618 -9.84 2.11 -43.08
CA LYS A 618 -9.24 3.41 -42.73
C LYS A 618 -7.81 3.29 -42.17
N LEU A 619 -7.50 2.24 -41.40
CA LEU A 619 -6.28 2.19 -40.60
C LEU A 619 -5.30 1.07 -41.00
N TRP A 620 -5.70 0.03 -41.72
CA TRP A 620 -4.76 -1.01 -42.14
C TRP A 620 -3.98 -0.61 -43.39
N ASN A 621 -2.65 -0.51 -43.28
CA ASN A 621 -1.79 -0.13 -44.42
C ASN A 621 -1.16 -1.33 -45.15
N ARG A 622 -1.63 -2.56 -44.91
CA ARG A 622 -1.06 -3.85 -45.36
C ARG A 622 0.15 -4.39 -44.58
N ASN A 623 0.70 -3.63 -43.63
CA ASN A 623 1.79 -4.08 -42.76
C ASN A 623 1.44 -3.98 -41.27
N TYR A 624 0.82 -2.88 -40.88
CA TYR A 624 0.38 -2.60 -39.51
C TYR A 624 -0.81 -1.64 -39.54
N TYR A 625 -1.48 -1.49 -38.40
CA TYR A 625 -2.52 -0.48 -38.24
C TYR A 625 -1.90 0.89 -37.94
N LEU A 626 -2.26 1.90 -38.74
CA LEU A 626 -1.88 3.30 -38.55
C LEU A 626 -2.26 3.77 -37.15
N ARG A 627 -1.48 4.69 -36.58
CA ARG A 627 -1.75 5.20 -35.24
C ARG A 627 -3.14 5.82 -35.14
N PHE A 628 -3.50 6.63 -36.13
CA PHE A 628 -4.83 7.20 -36.31
C PHE A 628 -5.04 7.59 -37.78
N GLY A 629 -6.31 7.79 -38.17
CA GLY A 629 -6.70 8.15 -39.52
C GLY A 629 -6.29 9.59 -39.88
N ASN A 630 -6.05 9.85 -41.17
CA ASN A 630 -5.78 11.20 -41.67
C ASN A 630 -7.02 12.09 -41.61
#